data_AF-A0A286CAX3-F1
#
_entry.id   AF-A0A286CAX3-F1
#
_cell.length_a   1.000
_cell.length_b   1.000
_cell.length_c   1.000
_cell.angle_alpha   90.00
_cell.angle_beta   90.00
_cell.angle_gamma   90.00
#
_symmetry.space_group_name_H-M   'P 1'
#
loop_
_entity.id
_entity.type
_entity.pdbx_description
1 polymer ?
#
loop_
_entity_poly.entity_id
_entity_poly.type
_entity_poly.pdbx_seq_one_letter_code
_entity_poly.pdbx_strand_id
1 'polypeptide(L)'
;MPSPAVSSRDLPHPASGEIRLEDLLHALSDPMRLRIARELADAPGELSCSHFDLPVTKSTTTHHFRVLRESGVIRQVYRGRPR
;
A
#
# COMPACT_ATOMS: atom_id res chain seq x y z
N MET A 1 19.68 -16.36 7.37
CA MET A 1 18.93 -16.26 6.09
C MET A 1 19.20 -14.86 5.53
N PRO A 2 19.57 -14.72 4.26
CA PRO A 2 19.96 -13.42 3.72
C PRO A 2 18.71 -12.53 3.55
N SER A 3 18.73 -11.37 4.20
CA SER A 3 17.74 -10.31 4.01
C SER A 3 17.77 -9.85 2.55
N PRO A 4 16.65 -9.76 1.83
CA PRO A 4 16.67 -9.24 0.47
C PRO A 4 17.16 -7.79 0.53
N ALA A 5 18.21 -7.51 -0.25
CA ALA A 5 18.81 -6.20 -0.38
C ALA A 5 17.71 -5.16 -0.67
N VAL A 6 17.51 -4.25 0.28
CA VAL A 6 16.58 -3.13 0.16
C VAL A 6 17.06 -2.30 -1.02
N SER A 7 16.31 -2.35 -2.12
CA SER A 7 16.59 -1.57 -3.31
C SER A 7 16.29 -0.12 -2.96
N SER A 8 17.10 0.83 -3.45
CA SER A 8 17.03 2.27 -3.12
C SER A 8 15.74 2.98 -3.57
N ARG A 9 14.67 2.23 -3.84
CA ARG A 9 13.33 2.62 -4.31
C ARG A 9 12.21 1.98 -3.49
N ASP A 10 12.55 1.27 -2.41
CA ASP A 10 11.57 0.67 -1.51
C ASP A 10 10.84 1.77 -0.74
N LEU A 11 9.53 1.84 -0.94
CA LEU A 11 8.69 2.75 -0.20
C LEU A 11 8.66 2.25 1.26
N PRO A 12 8.69 3.17 2.25
CA PRO A 12 8.78 2.77 3.65
C PRO A 12 7.65 1.79 3.99
N HIS A 13 7.92 0.69 4.65
CA HIS A 13 6.87 -0.19 5.13
C HIS A 13 7.28 -0.63 6.53
N PRO A 14 6.42 -0.49 7.54
CA PRO A 14 6.77 -0.90 8.90
C PRO A 14 7.12 -2.39 8.91
N ALA A 15 8.07 -2.78 9.76
CA ALA A 15 8.27 -4.19 10.04
C ALA A 15 7.00 -4.75 10.70
N SER A 16 6.75 -6.06 10.59
CA SER A 16 5.53 -6.68 11.15
C SER A 16 5.36 -6.43 12.66
N GLY A 17 6.47 -6.32 13.40
CA GLY A 17 6.45 -5.99 14.84
C GLY A 17 6.22 -4.50 15.16
N GLU A 18 6.28 -3.62 14.17
CA GLU A 18 5.99 -2.19 14.30
C GLU A 18 4.55 -1.85 13.91
N ILE A 19 3.81 -2.79 13.33
CA ILE A 19 2.42 -2.60 12.95
C ILE A 19 1.57 -2.54 14.22
N ARG A 20 1.02 -1.35 14.46
CA ARG A 20 0.07 -1.08 15.54
C ARG A 20 -1.35 -1.39 15.07
N LEU A 21 -2.13 -2.07 15.91
CA LEU A 21 -3.50 -2.45 15.58
C LEU A 21 -4.38 -1.20 15.40
N GLU A 22 -4.14 -0.17 16.21
CA GLU A 22 -4.80 1.14 16.12
C GLU A 22 -4.60 1.80 14.75
N ASP A 23 -3.39 1.77 14.19
CA ASP A 23 -3.09 2.34 12.88
C ASP A 23 -3.71 1.53 11.76
N LEU A 24 -3.71 0.20 11.88
CA LEU A 24 -4.36 -0.71 10.94
C LEU A 24 -5.88 -0.47 10.90
N LEU A 25 -6.54 -0.43 12.05
CA LEU A 25 -7.98 -0.18 12.14
C LEU A 25 -8.33 1.23 11.66
N HIS A 26 -7.52 2.23 11.99
CA HIS A 26 -7.69 3.58 11.46
C HIS A 26 -7.57 3.60 9.93
N ALA A 27 -6.57 2.92 9.37
CA ALA A 27 -6.41 2.80 7.93
C ALA A 27 -7.59 2.06 7.26
N LEU A 28 -8.16 1.03 7.88
CA LEU A 28 -9.29 0.29 7.32
C LEU A 28 -10.67 0.92 7.59
N SER A 29 -10.75 1.94 8.46
CA SER A 29 -12.01 2.62 8.78
C SER A 29 -12.59 3.45 7.62
N ASP A 30 -11.77 3.78 6.62
CA ASP A 30 -12.18 4.52 5.43
C ASP A 30 -12.68 3.54 4.35
N PRO A 31 -13.90 3.74 3.80
CA PRO A 31 -14.48 2.83 2.81
C PRO A 31 -13.64 2.69 1.54
N MET A 32 -12.92 3.73 1.12
CA MET A 32 -12.07 3.68 -0.07
C MET A 32 -10.79 2.90 0.19
N ARG A 33 -10.17 3.11 1.36
CA ARG A 33 -8.99 2.32 1.77
C ARG A 33 -9.34 0.84 1.95
N LEU A 34 -10.50 0.54 2.54
CA LEU A 34 -10.98 -0.83 2.68
C LEU A 34 -11.25 -1.49 1.31
N ARG A 35 -11.82 -0.74 0.36
CA ARG A 35 -12.05 -1.24 -1.00
C ARG A 35 -10.73 -1.60 -1.69
N ILE A 36 -9.72 -0.73 -1.62
CA ILE A 36 -8.38 -1.00 -2.16
C ILE A 36 -7.81 -2.28 -1.55
N ALA A 37 -7.88 -2.42 -0.22
CA ALA A 37 -7.36 -3.60 0.48
C ALA A 37 -8.08 -4.89 0.07
N ARG A 38 -9.40 -4.85 -0.11
CA ARG A 38 -10.20 -6.00 -0.59
C ARG A 38 -9.84 -6.38 -2.03
N GLU A 39 -9.81 -5.41 -2.93
CA GLU A 39 -9.45 -5.65 -4.33
C GLU A 39 -8.03 -6.22 -4.45
N LEU A 40 -7.08 -5.77 -3.61
CA LEU A 40 -5.74 -6.36 -3.53
C LEU A 40 -5.74 -7.79 -2.98
N ALA A 41 -6.58 -8.09 -1.99
CA ALA A 41 -6.67 -9.42 -1.40
C ALA A 41 -7.29 -10.45 -2.38
N ASP A 42 -8.21 -10.01 -3.23
CA ASP A 42 -8.85 -10.84 -4.25
C ASP A 42 -7.99 -10.97 -5.53
N ALA A 43 -6.98 -10.11 -5.70
CA ALA A 43 -6.11 -10.14 -6.86
C ALA A 43 -5.11 -11.31 -6.78
N PRO A 44 -4.85 -12.01 -7.91
CA PRO A 44 -3.87 -13.09 -7.96
C PRO A 44 -2.41 -12.61 -7.87
N GLY A 45 -2.16 -11.30 -7.74
CA GLY A 45 -0.83 -10.73 -7.70
C GLY A 45 -0.81 -9.20 -7.50
N GLU A 46 0.32 -8.58 -7.84
CA GLU A 46 0.52 -7.14 -7.71
C GLU A 46 -0.39 -6.35 -8.66
N LEU A 47 -1.09 -5.34 -8.13
CA LEU A 47 -1.87 -4.39 -8.92
C LEU A 47 -1.12 -3.07 -9.07
N SER A 48 -1.26 -2.44 -10.25
CA SER A 48 -0.79 -1.08 -10.46
C SER A 48 -1.65 -0.09 -9.67
N CYS A 49 -1.07 0.98 -9.15
CA CYS A 49 -1.83 2.06 -8.51
C CYS A 49 -2.88 2.67 -9.44
N SER A 50 -2.68 2.60 -10.76
CA SER A 50 -3.65 3.06 -11.77
C SER A 50 -4.82 2.11 -12.00
N HIS A 51 -4.79 0.89 -11.43
CA HIS A 51 -5.90 -0.06 -11.51
C HIS A 51 -7.09 0.38 -10.64
N PHE A 52 -6.81 1.06 -9.53
CA PHE A 52 -7.84 1.49 -8.59
C PHE A 52 -8.51 2.76 -9.10
N ASP A 53 -9.71 2.60 -9.67
CA ASP A 53 -10.56 3.72 -10.07
C ASP A 53 -11.33 4.25 -8.86
N LEU A 54 -10.68 5.13 -8.10
CA LEU A 54 -11.29 5.81 -6.96
C LEU A 54 -11.94 7.11 -7.42
N PRO A 55 -13.17 7.44 -6.97
CA PRO A 55 -13.87 8.67 -7.30
C PRO A 55 -13.31 9.88 -6.53
N VAL A 56 -11.98 10.02 -6.48
CA VAL A 56 -11.26 11.06 -5.73
C VAL A 56 -10.12 11.62 -6.57
N THR A 57 -9.57 12.75 -6.14
CA THR A 57 -8.43 13.35 -6.83
C THR A 57 -7.18 12.47 -6.73
N LYS A 58 -6.26 12.62 -7.69
CA LYS A 58 -4.95 11.92 -7.68
C LYS A 58 -4.15 12.16 -6.39
N SER A 59 -4.29 13.33 -5.77
CA SER A 59 -3.66 13.65 -4.48
C SER A 59 -4.23 12.79 -3.35
N THR A 60 -5.57 12.71 -3.28
CA THR A 60 -6.29 11.90 -2.29
C THR A 60 -5.98 10.41 -2.44
N THR A 61 -5.95 9.90 -3.67
CA THR A 61 -5.56 8.51 -3.96
C THR A 61 -4.13 8.21 -3.45
N THR A 62 -3.19 9.11 -3.72
CA THR A 62 -1.80 8.97 -3.24
C THR A 62 -1.75 8.95 -1.71
N HIS A 63 -2.55 9.79 -1.05
CA HIS A 63 -2.66 9.81 0.40
C HIS A 63 -3.22 8.49 0.95
N HIS A 64 -4.26 7.92 0.33
CA HIS A 64 -4.80 6.62 0.72
C HIS A 64 -3.75 5.51 0.65
N PHE A 65 -3.00 5.41 -0.46
CA PHE A 65 -1.92 4.42 -0.58
C PHE A 65 -0.82 4.64 0.45
N ARG A 66 -0.46 5.90 0.73
CA ARG A 66 0.52 6.22 1.76
C ARG A 66 0.09 5.73 3.15
N VAL A 67 -1.16 6.03 3.54
CA VAL A 67 -1.71 5.60 4.84
C VAL A 67 -1.77 4.08 4.95
N LEU A 68 -2.27 3.39 3.91
CA LEU A 68 -2.31 1.93 3.88
C LEU A 68 -0.92 1.30 3.95
N ARG A 69 0.08 1.92 3.32
CA ARG A 69 1.47 1.46 3.35
C ARG A 69 2.10 1.68 4.73
N GLU A 70 1.91 2.86 5.32
CA GLU A 70 2.52 3.23 6.61
C GLU A 70 1.89 2.48 7.79
N SER A 71 0.63 2.07 7.66
CA SER A 71 -0.06 1.17 8.61
C SER A 71 0.26 -0.33 8.38
N GLY A 72 1.01 -0.66 7.34
CA GLY A 72 1.40 -2.04 7.03
C GLY A 72 0.30 -2.90 6.40
N VAL A 73 -0.80 -2.30 5.94
CA VAL A 73 -1.92 -3.01 5.28
C VAL A 73 -1.52 -3.47 3.87
N ILE A 74 -0.77 -2.64 3.15
CA ILE A 74 -0.34 -2.94 1.77
C ILE A 74 1.16 -2.75 1.61
N ARG A 75 1.77 -3.54 0.73
CA ARG A 75 3.13 -3.30 0.25
C ARG A 75 3.06 -2.62 -1.11
N GLN A 76 3.81 -1.54 -1.27
CA GLN A 76 3.91 -0.82 -2.52
C GLN A 76 5.36 -0.87 -3.01
N VAL A 77 5.55 -1.25 -4.28
CA VAL A 77 6.88 -1.34 -4.90
C VAL A 77 6.94 -0.36 -6.06
N TYR A 78 7.97 0.48 -6.08
CA TYR A 78 8.20 1.37 -7.22
C TYR A 78 8.97 0.62 -8.33
N ARG A 79 8.26 0.21 -9.38
CA ARG A 79 8.89 -0.20 -10.65
C ARG A 79 9.02 1.04 -11.54
N GLY A 80 10.23 1.62 -11.58
CA GLY A 80 10.54 2.68 -12.54
C GLY A 80 10.37 2.18 -13.99
N ARG A 81 10.05 3.08 -14.92
CA ARG A 81 10.04 2.72 -16.36
C ARG A 81 11.42 2.19 -16.75
N PRO A 82 11.53 1.02 -17.42
CA PRO A 82 12.77 0.69 -18.11
C PRO A 82 13.06 1.81 -19.12
N ARG A 83 14.31 2.26 -19.16
CA ARG A 83 14.78 3.21 -20.17
C ARG A 83 14.83 2.54 -21.53
#